data_AF-A0AB38SHX6-F1
#
_entry.id   AF-A0AB38SHX6-F1
#
_cell.length_a   1.000
_cell.length_b   1.000
_cell.length_c   1.000
_cell.angle_alpha   90.00
_cell.angle_beta   90.00
_cell.angle_gamma   90.00
#
_symmetry.space_group_name_H-M   'P 1'
#
loop_
_entity.id
_entity.type
_entity.pdbx_description
1 polymer ?
#
loop_
_entity_poly.entity_id
_entity_poly.type
_entity_poly.pdbx_seq_one_letter_code
_entity_poly.pdbx_strand_id
1 'polypeptide(L)'
;MKPGAKTSEEPPSPSDLEGWRRVAAANGLRRLRPEDIVAAIQHIGPNGDQRLLADLVTHVSDELLRRIKRLVGKNHRNEGEDIIWRAHHQLIVAVLKPTSKDGQALCKTFRTCVEFRVADAIRAERKYAYRNKPFKMQPGVADDGEAIVETIEPPEEGSEQVAELQQLLNRIPDPRKREAFRLHMHGCPLGPGIGTTSIAEQLGISAKTAGEWIAETKALLKIEIGAAHD
;
A
#
# COMPACT_ATOMS: atom_id res chain seq x y z
N MET A 1 12.05 42.53 8.98
CA MET A 1 11.71 42.34 7.55
C MET A 1 10.82 41.10 7.44
N LYS A 2 9.56 41.24 7.04
CA LYS A 2 8.67 40.09 6.78
C LYS A 2 9.02 39.53 5.39
N PRO A 3 9.24 38.22 5.22
CA PRO A 3 9.49 37.66 3.89
C PRO A 3 8.19 37.77 3.08
N GLY A 4 8.29 38.36 1.89
CA GLY A 4 7.18 38.63 0.99
C GLY A 4 6.42 37.34 0.66
N ALA A 5 5.09 37.42 0.75
CA ALA A 5 4.20 36.39 0.25
C ALA A 5 4.49 36.20 -1.25
N LYS A 6 4.92 35.00 -1.65
CA LYS A 6 4.99 34.62 -3.06
C LYS A 6 3.62 34.80 -3.66
N THR A 7 3.47 35.77 -4.56
CA THR A 7 2.28 35.93 -5.40
C THR A 7 2.14 34.66 -6.23
N SER A 8 1.14 33.84 -5.90
CA SER A 8 0.72 32.73 -6.73
C SER A 8 0.24 33.32 -8.05
N GLU A 9 0.83 32.88 -9.16
CA GLU A 9 0.35 33.20 -10.50
C GLU A 9 -1.09 32.66 -10.62
N GLU A 10 -1.97 33.39 -11.32
CA GLU A 10 -3.36 32.98 -11.47
C GLU A 10 -3.42 31.71 -12.33
N PRO A 11 -3.99 30.60 -11.83
CA PRO A 11 -4.02 29.36 -12.57
C PRO A 11 -4.98 29.47 -13.76
N PRO A 12 -4.72 28.76 -14.87
CA PRO A 12 -5.74 28.58 -15.91
C PRO A 12 -7.01 27.94 -15.33
N SER A 13 -8.16 28.20 -15.97
CA SER A 13 -9.38 27.45 -15.65
C SER A 13 -9.10 25.94 -15.75
N PRO A 14 -9.66 25.07 -14.90
CA PRO A 14 -9.50 23.62 -15.02
C PRO A 14 -9.88 23.05 -16.40
N SER A 15 -10.74 23.75 -17.15
CA SER A 15 -11.15 23.41 -18.51
C SER A 15 -10.25 23.96 -19.63
N ASP A 16 -9.31 24.86 -19.32
CA ASP A 16 -8.41 25.49 -20.30
C ASP A 16 -7.20 24.60 -20.59
N LEU A 17 -7.40 23.59 -21.44
CA LEU A 17 -6.34 22.64 -21.83
C LEU A 17 -5.12 23.35 -22.44
N GLU A 18 -5.32 24.37 -23.27
CA GLU A 18 -4.21 25.10 -23.90
C GLU A 18 -3.45 25.96 -22.90
N GLY A 19 -4.13 26.54 -21.91
CA GLY A 19 -3.51 27.21 -20.78
C GLY A 19 -2.61 26.25 -19.99
N TRP A 20 -3.15 25.09 -19.61
CA TRP A 20 -2.40 24.08 -18.86
C TRP A 20 -1.19 23.54 -19.63
N ARG A 21 -1.30 23.31 -20.95
CA ARG A 21 -0.14 22.92 -21.78
C ARG A 21 0.95 23.97 -21.79
N ARG A 22 0.60 25.25 -21.94
CA ARG A 22 1.58 26.35 -21.91
C ARG A 22 2.30 26.42 -20.57
N VAL A 23 1.56 26.29 -19.47
CA VAL A 23 2.14 26.27 -18.11
C VAL A 23 3.07 25.07 -17.92
N ALA A 24 2.66 23.87 -18.33
CA ALA A 24 3.47 22.66 -18.23
C ALA A 24 4.77 22.78 -19.03
N ALA A 25 4.69 23.20 -20.29
CA ALA A 25 5.86 23.39 -21.17
C ALA A 25 6.85 24.45 -20.64
N ALA A 26 6.34 25.50 -19.99
CA ALA A 26 7.17 26.55 -19.40
C ALA A 26 7.73 26.20 -18.00
N ASN A 27 7.52 24.97 -17.51
CA ASN A 27 7.87 24.55 -16.14
C ASN A 27 7.23 25.45 -15.06
N GLY A 28 6.06 26.03 -15.36
CA GLY A 28 5.33 26.97 -14.51
C GLY A 28 4.56 26.31 -13.36
N LEU A 29 4.35 25.00 -13.40
CA LEU A 29 3.55 24.25 -12.42
C LEU A 29 4.01 24.48 -10.97
N ARG A 30 5.32 24.65 -10.73
CA ARG A 30 5.89 24.90 -9.39
C ARG A 30 5.42 26.19 -8.73
N ARG A 31 4.86 27.13 -9.49
CA ARG A 31 4.37 28.43 -9.00
C ARG A 31 2.88 28.42 -8.69
N LEU A 32 2.16 27.42 -9.21
CA LEU A 32 0.74 27.25 -8.98
C LEU A 32 0.50 26.47 -7.70
N ARG A 33 -0.73 26.57 -7.19
CA ARG A 33 -1.13 25.81 -6.02
C ARG A 33 -1.43 24.36 -6.44
N PRO A 34 -1.04 23.37 -5.62
CA PRO A 34 -1.32 21.97 -5.93
C PRO A 34 -2.82 21.68 -6.01
N GLU A 35 -3.67 22.41 -5.28
CA GLU A 35 -5.12 22.30 -5.38
C GLU A 35 -5.63 22.52 -6.82
N ASP A 36 -5.12 23.55 -7.48
CA ASP A 36 -5.55 23.95 -8.83
C ASP A 36 -5.09 22.93 -9.87
N ILE A 37 -3.89 22.39 -9.69
CA ILE A 37 -3.33 21.33 -10.55
C ILE A 37 -4.14 20.04 -10.40
N VAL A 38 -4.51 19.66 -9.18
CA VAL A 38 -5.37 18.49 -8.95
C VAL A 38 -6.76 18.70 -9.57
N ALA A 39 -7.33 19.91 -9.47
CA ALA A 39 -8.60 20.22 -10.11
C ALA A 39 -8.53 20.09 -11.64
N ALA A 40 -7.43 20.52 -12.26
CA ALA A 40 -7.18 20.32 -13.69
C ALA A 40 -7.06 18.83 -14.06
N ILE A 41 -6.28 18.05 -13.31
CA ILE A 41 -6.17 16.59 -13.53
C ILE A 41 -7.55 15.92 -13.48
N GLN A 42 -8.35 16.26 -12.46
CA GLN A 42 -9.70 15.71 -12.29
C GLN A 42 -10.67 16.13 -13.39
N HIS A 43 -10.53 17.35 -13.90
CA HIS A 43 -11.35 17.84 -14.99
C HIS A 43 -11.00 17.18 -16.34
N ILE A 44 -9.70 17.04 -16.63
CA ILE A 44 -9.23 16.34 -17.84
C ILE A 44 -9.66 14.88 -17.81
N GLY A 45 -9.57 14.24 -16.64
CA GLY A 45 -9.99 12.85 -16.43
C GLY A 45 -9.13 11.82 -17.17
N PRO A 46 -9.35 10.51 -16.93
CA PRO A 46 -8.48 9.45 -17.44
C PRO A 46 -8.49 9.29 -18.96
N ASN A 47 -9.52 9.78 -19.65
CA ASN A 47 -9.68 9.65 -21.10
C ASN A 47 -9.27 10.94 -21.85
N GLY A 48 -8.76 11.95 -21.14
CA GLY A 48 -8.33 13.22 -21.73
C GLY A 48 -6.92 13.18 -22.33
N ASP A 49 -6.30 14.35 -22.45
CA ASP A 49 -4.94 14.50 -22.98
C ASP A 49 -3.91 13.79 -22.08
N GLN A 50 -3.46 12.62 -22.52
CA GLN A 50 -2.54 11.76 -21.75
C GLN A 50 -1.18 12.39 -21.48
N ARG A 51 -0.68 13.21 -22.41
CA ARG A 51 0.64 13.87 -22.24
C ARG A 51 0.55 14.93 -21.17
N LEU A 52 -0.47 15.79 -21.26
CA LEU A 52 -0.72 16.80 -20.25
C LEU A 52 -1.00 16.17 -18.88
N LEU A 53 -1.82 15.11 -18.82
CA LEU A 53 -2.07 14.38 -17.58
C LEU A 53 -0.78 13.84 -16.96
N ALA A 54 0.11 13.24 -17.76
CA ALA A 54 1.37 12.71 -17.26
C ALA A 54 2.22 13.83 -16.62
N ASP A 55 2.31 15.00 -17.25
CA ASP A 55 3.07 16.14 -16.71
C ASP A 55 2.48 16.65 -15.38
N LEU A 56 1.16 16.84 -15.33
CA LEU A 56 0.47 17.33 -14.13
C LEU A 56 0.53 16.31 -12.98
N VAL A 57 0.27 15.03 -13.26
CA VAL A 57 0.32 13.95 -12.25
C VAL A 57 1.73 13.77 -11.72
N THR A 58 2.76 13.80 -12.58
CA THR A 58 4.16 13.72 -12.15
C THR A 58 4.51 14.86 -11.20
N HIS A 59 4.11 16.08 -11.55
CA HIS A 59 4.31 17.23 -10.68
C HIS A 59 3.64 17.07 -9.31
N VAL A 60 2.36 16.68 -9.29
CA VAL A 60 1.62 16.44 -8.03
C VAL A 60 2.25 15.30 -7.24
N SER A 61 2.68 14.22 -7.90
CA SER A 61 3.36 13.09 -7.28
C SER A 61 4.63 13.53 -6.55
N ASP A 62 5.47 14.34 -7.18
CA ASP A 62 6.70 14.87 -6.57
C ASP A 62 6.39 15.78 -5.37
N GLU A 63 5.38 16.63 -5.47
CA GLU A 63 4.91 17.47 -4.36
C GLU A 63 4.40 16.64 -3.18
N LEU A 64 3.62 15.58 -3.47
CA LEU A 64 3.13 14.64 -2.46
C LEU A 64 4.30 13.94 -1.77
N LEU A 65 5.20 13.30 -2.52
CA LEU A 65 6.35 12.58 -1.97
C LEU A 65 7.21 13.49 -1.09
N ARG A 66 7.48 14.72 -1.52
CA ARG A 66 8.29 15.66 -0.75
C ARG A 66 7.65 16.00 0.60
N ARG A 67 6.32 16.19 0.63
CA ARG A 67 5.58 16.49 1.85
C ARG A 67 5.45 15.27 2.75
N ILE A 68 5.10 14.12 2.19
CA ILE A 68 4.95 12.85 2.92
C ILE A 68 6.27 12.48 3.59
N LYS A 69 7.39 12.49 2.86
CA LYS A 69 8.73 12.20 3.42
C LYS A 69 9.07 13.10 4.60
N ARG A 70 8.73 14.40 4.52
CA ARG A 70 8.94 15.35 5.63
C ARG A 70 8.05 15.05 6.84
N LEU A 71 6.80 14.66 6.62
CA LEU A 71 5.83 14.39 7.69
C LEU A 71 6.12 13.06 8.40
N VAL A 72 6.57 12.04 7.67
CA VAL A 72 6.92 10.73 8.23
C VAL A 72 8.26 10.81 8.95
N GLY A 73 9.27 11.47 8.36
CA GLY A 73 10.63 11.43 8.90
C GLY A 73 11.23 10.02 8.84
N LYS A 74 12.33 9.78 9.56
CA LYS A 74 13.07 8.50 9.51
C LYS A 74 12.90 7.62 10.76
N ASN A 75 12.13 8.07 11.76
CA ASN A 75 12.00 7.40 13.06
C ASN A 75 10.95 6.27 13.05
N HIS A 76 10.90 5.51 11.96
CA HIS A 76 9.97 4.43 11.72
C HIS A 76 10.72 3.20 11.22
N ARG A 77 10.10 2.01 11.33
CA ARG A 77 10.63 0.79 10.70
C ARG A 77 10.85 1.05 9.21
N ASN A 78 11.94 0.49 8.66
CA ASN A 78 12.32 0.67 7.26
C ASN A 78 12.40 2.16 6.85
N GLU A 79 12.91 3.00 7.76
CA GLU A 79 12.96 4.47 7.63
C GLU A 79 11.62 5.14 7.27
N GLY A 80 10.49 4.45 7.46
CA GLY A 80 9.16 4.92 7.10
C GLY A 80 8.77 4.74 5.63
N GLU A 81 9.56 4.05 4.80
CA GLU A 81 9.28 3.84 3.37
C GLU A 81 7.89 3.22 3.15
N ASP A 82 7.51 2.21 3.93
CA ASP A 82 6.19 1.57 3.82
C ASP A 82 5.03 2.54 4.09
N ILE A 83 5.22 3.47 5.02
CA ILE A 83 4.26 4.52 5.35
C ILE A 83 4.18 5.52 4.18
N ILE A 84 5.33 5.92 3.65
CA ILE A 84 5.45 6.87 2.55
C ILE A 84 4.72 6.34 1.31
N TRP A 85 5.04 5.13 0.87
CA TRP A 85 4.45 4.52 -0.33
C TRP A 85 2.97 4.23 -0.16
N ARG A 86 2.53 3.78 1.02
CA ARG A 86 1.10 3.58 1.30
C ARG A 86 0.31 4.88 1.21
N ALA A 87 0.78 5.95 1.84
CA ALA A 87 0.11 7.25 1.79
C ALA A 87 0.11 7.82 0.37
N HIS A 88 1.26 7.78 -0.31
CA HIS A 88 1.40 8.27 -1.68
C HIS A 88 0.48 7.56 -2.66
N HIS A 89 0.45 6.21 -2.63
CA HIS A 89 -0.43 5.42 -3.48
C HIS A 89 -1.91 5.81 -3.28
N GLN A 90 -2.37 5.90 -2.03
CA GLN A 90 -3.75 6.30 -1.73
C GLN A 90 -4.09 7.70 -2.27
N LEU A 91 -3.15 8.64 -2.13
CA LEU A 91 -3.32 10.02 -2.59
C LEU A 91 -3.34 10.13 -4.11
N ILE A 92 -2.46 9.42 -4.84
CA ILE A 92 -2.48 9.38 -6.31
C ILE A 92 -3.77 8.76 -6.83
N VAL A 93 -4.23 7.65 -6.23
CA VAL A 93 -5.52 7.05 -6.60
C VAL A 93 -6.67 8.03 -6.37
N ALA A 94 -6.62 8.82 -5.30
CA ALA A 94 -7.62 9.85 -5.00
C ALA A 94 -7.59 11.02 -6.00
N VAL A 95 -6.39 11.48 -6.41
CA VAL A 95 -6.23 12.51 -7.45
C VAL A 95 -6.96 12.11 -8.73
N LEU A 96 -6.87 10.85 -9.14
CA LEU A 96 -7.51 10.33 -10.35
C LEU A 96 -9.00 9.95 -10.17
N LYS A 97 -9.53 10.05 -8.94
CA LYS A 97 -10.93 9.69 -8.61
C LYS A 97 -11.67 10.91 -8.03
N PRO A 98 -12.20 11.80 -8.88
CA PRO A 98 -12.83 13.06 -8.44
C PRO A 98 -14.06 12.87 -7.54
N THR A 99 -14.72 11.72 -7.61
CA THR A 99 -15.87 11.38 -6.76
C THR A 99 -15.49 10.91 -5.36
N SER A 100 -14.21 10.61 -5.12
CA SER A 100 -13.73 10.20 -3.80
C SER A 100 -13.68 11.40 -2.85
N LYS A 101 -13.93 11.16 -1.55
CA LYS A 101 -13.85 12.21 -0.52
C LYS A 101 -12.47 12.87 -0.50
N ASP A 102 -11.42 12.07 -0.64
CA ASP A 102 -10.05 12.56 -0.73
C ASP A 102 -9.79 13.35 -2.01
N GLY A 103 -10.31 12.88 -3.15
CA GLY A 103 -10.18 13.59 -4.42
C GLY A 103 -10.77 15.00 -4.33
N GLN A 104 -11.95 15.14 -3.73
CA GLN A 104 -12.56 16.45 -3.47
C GLN A 104 -11.78 17.28 -2.45
N ALA A 105 -11.25 16.65 -1.41
CA ALA A 105 -10.43 17.32 -0.40
C ALA A 105 -9.10 17.81 -0.98
N LEU A 106 -8.47 17.07 -1.89
CA LEU A 106 -7.21 17.46 -2.53
C LEU A 106 -7.36 18.72 -3.40
N CYS A 107 -8.55 18.98 -3.96
CA CYS A 107 -8.85 20.20 -4.70
C CYS A 107 -9.11 21.43 -3.80
N LYS A 108 -9.30 21.25 -2.49
CA LYS A 108 -9.72 22.35 -1.59
C LYS A 108 -8.73 22.59 -0.45
N THR A 109 -8.26 21.50 0.16
CA THR A 109 -7.46 21.45 1.38
C THR A 109 -6.33 20.43 1.22
N PHE A 110 -5.56 20.55 0.13
CA PHE A 110 -4.51 19.60 -0.26
C PHE A 110 -3.62 19.20 0.90
N ARG A 111 -3.06 20.20 1.60
CA ARG A 111 -2.16 19.98 2.74
C ARG A 111 -2.82 19.15 3.84
N THR A 112 -4.03 19.51 4.24
CA THR A 112 -4.77 18.84 5.32
C THR A 112 -5.10 17.40 4.93
N CYS A 113 -5.51 17.16 3.68
CA CYS A 113 -5.77 15.81 3.18
C CYS A 113 -4.51 14.93 3.24
N VAL A 114 -3.36 15.47 2.83
CA VAL A 114 -2.06 14.77 2.91
C VAL A 114 -1.70 14.44 4.37
N GLU A 115 -1.82 15.41 5.28
CA GLU A 115 -1.54 15.21 6.72
C GLU A 115 -2.42 14.11 7.32
N PHE A 116 -3.72 14.10 7.00
CA PHE A 116 -4.64 13.05 7.45
C PHE A 116 -4.25 11.66 6.91
N ARG A 117 -3.90 11.56 5.62
CA ARG A 117 -3.51 10.29 5.00
C ARG A 117 -2.20 9.75 5.53
N VAL A 118 -1.22 10.62 5.81
CA VAL A 118 0.01 10.22 6.49
C VAL A 118 -0.29 9.71 7.91
N ALA A 119 -1.14 10.39 8.67
CA ALA A 119 -1.54 9.93 10.00
C ALA A 119 -2.25 8.56 9.96
N ASP A 120 -3.12 8.33 8.97
CA ASP A 120 -3.76 7.02 8.75
C ASP A 120 -2.74 5.93 8.41
N ALA A 121 -1.76 6.22 7.54
CA ALA A 121 -0.72 5.27 7.20
C ALA A 121 0.14 4.90 8.42
N ILE A 122 0.50 5.87 9.28
CA ILE A 122 1.23 5.63 10.53
C ILE A 122 0.40 4.75 11.48
N ARG A 123 -0.92 4.99 11.60
CA ARG A 123 -1.81 4.14 12.42
C ARG A 123 -1.89 2.72 11.88
N ALA A 124 -1.98 2.57 10.56
CA ALA A 124 -2.00 1.27 9.90
C ALA A 124 -0.70 0.49 10.16
N GLU A 125 0.44 1.16 10.08
CA GLU A 125 1.76 0.58 10.37
C GLU A 125 1.87 0.12 11.82
N ARG A 126 1.46 0.96 12.79
CA ARG A 126 1.43 0.56 14.21
C ARG A 126 0.55 -0.66 14.45
N LYS A 127 -0.59 -0.75 13.77
CA LYS A 127 -1.50 -1.90 13.87
C LYS A 127 -0.86 -3.16 13.28
N TYR A 128 -0.14 -3.05 12.16
CA TYR A 128 0.60 -4.15 11.55
C TYR A 128 1.74 -4.61 12.47
N ALA A 129 2.57 -3.69 12.97
CA ALA A 129 3.64 -3.97 13.90
C ALA A 129 3.15 -4.62 15.21
N TYR A 130 2.00 -4.18 15.75
CA TYR A 130 1.40 -4.80 16.92
C TYR A 130 0.98 -6.26 16.67
N ARG A 131 0.38 -6.54 15.50
CA ARG A 131 -0.06 -7.89 15.11
C ARG A 131 1.11 -8.83 14.86
N ASN A 132 2.23 -8.31 14.37
CA ASN A 132 3.42 -9.07 14.01
C ASN A 132 4.55 -8.88 15.03
N LYS A 133 4.23 -8.61 16.31
CA LYS A 133 5.25 -8.64 17.35
C LYS A 133 5.78 -10.07 17.46
N PRO A 134 7.11 -10.28 17.41
CA PRO A 134 7.68 -11.59 17.73
C PRO A 134 7.23 -11.98 19.13
N PHE A 135 6.91 -13.26 19.32
CA PHE A 135 6.59 -13.82 20.62
C PHE A 135 7.72 -13.44 21.58
N LYS A 136 7.42 -12.78 22.71
CA LYS A 136 8.43 -12.53 23.73
C LYS A 136 8.84 -13.89 24.28
N MET A 137 10.04 -14.38 23.97
CA MET A 137 10.66 -15.40 24.80
C MET A 137 10.75 -14.83 26.21
N GLN A 138 10.27 -15.59 27.19
CA GLN A 138 10.33 -15.18 28.59
C GLN A 138 11.80 -15.00 29.01
N PRO A 139 12.14 -13.96 29.78
CA PRO A 139 13.48 -13.81 30.33
C PRO A 139 13.66 -14.80 31.48
N GLY A 140 14.48 -15.82 31.24
CA GLY A 140 14.89 -16.86 32.17
C GLY A 140 15.34 -18.05 31.33
N VAL A 141 16.62 -18.23 31.03
CA VAL A 141 17.69 -18.49 31.99
C VAL A 141 18.97 -17.81 31.49
N ALA A 142 19.63 -17.05 32.36
CA ALA A 142 21.04 -16.77 32.17
C ALA A 142 21.82 -17.98 32.70
N ASP A 143 22.60 -18.63 31.85
CA ASP A 143 23.82 -19.30 32.31
C ASP A 143 24.91 -19.13 31.26
N ASP A 144 26.12 -18.98 31.80
CA ASP A 144 27.45 -18.97 31.21
C ASP A 144 27.73 -18.36 29.82
N GLY A 145 28.44 -17.24 29.86
CA GLY A 145 28.93 -16.55 28.68
C GLY A 145 29.99 -17.31 27.90
N GLU A 146 29.81 -17.31 26.59
CA GLU A 146 30.87 -16.96 25.65
C GLU A 146 30.23 -16.28 24.43
N ALA A 147 30.72 -15.08 24.11
CA ALA A 147 30.24 -14.31 22.98
C ALA A 147 30.79 -14.92 21.68
N ILE A 148 30.01 -15.79 21.06
CA ILE A 148 30.15 -16.08 19.63
C ILE A 148 29.11 -15.20 18.92
N VAL A 149 29.52 -13.99 18.56
CA VAL A 149 28.83 -13.27 17.47
C VAL A 149 29.22 -14.00 16.19
N GLU A 150 28.56 -15.12 15.94
CA GLU A 150 28.53 -15.69 14.61
C GLU A 150 27.92 -14.61 13.73
N THR A 151 28.73 -14.04 12.84
CA THR A 151 28.24 -13.11 11.84
C THR A 151 27.40 -13.95 10.90
N ILE A 152 26.12 -14.14 11.27
CA ILE A 152 25.11 -14.72 10.41
C ILE A 152 25.01 -13.74 9.26
N GLU A 153 25.66 -14.09 8.14
CA GLU A 153 25.34 -13.48 6.85
C GLU A 153 23.81 -13.48 6.73
N PRO A 154 23.19 -12.35 6.33
CA PRO A 154 21.75 -12.25 6.28
C PRO A 154 21.19 -13.45 5.52
N PRO A 155 20.34 -14.29 6.14
CA PRO A 155 19.80 -15.44 5.46
C PRO A 155 19.05 -14.93 4.24
N GLU A 156 19.26 -15.56 3.08
CA GLU A 156 18.49 -15.29 1.88
C GLU A 156 17.00 -15.37 2.24
N GLU A 157 16.37 -14.20 2.40
CA GLU A 157 14.96 -14.06 2.79
C GLU A 157 14.09 -14.70 1.71
N GLY A 158 13.78 -15.98 1.87
CA GLY A 158 12.87 -16.68 0.96
C GLY A 158 12.83 -18.20 1.07
N SER A 159 13.87 -18.87 1.58
CA SER A 159 13.91 -20.35 1.55
C SER A 159 13.32 -21.00 2.81
N GLU A 160 13.67 -20.50 4.00
CA GLU A 160 13.26 -21.11 5.27
C GLU A 160 11.76 -20.94 5.55
N GLN A 161 11.23 -19.71 5.36
CA GLN A 161 9.80 -19.45 5.53
C GLN A 161 8.95 -20.21 4.51
N VAL A 162 9.46 -20.43 3.29
CA VAL A 162 8.78 -21.23 2.26
C VAL A 162 8.83 -22.71 2.59
N ALA A 163 9.94 -23.22 3.13
CA ALA A 163 10.06 -24.60 3.59
C ALA A 163 9.14 -24.90 4.78
N GLU A 164 9.06 -23.98 5.75
CA GLU A 164 8.16 -24.07 6.90
C GLU A 164 6.68 -23.98 6.48
N LEU A 165 6.34 -23.04 5.57
CA LEU A 165 5.00 -22.97 4.97
C LEU A 165 4.66 -24.25 4.21
N GLN A 166 5.59 -24.80 3.45
CA GLN A 166 5.38 -26.04 2.71
C GLN A 166 5.16 -27.23 3.65
N GLN A 167 5.92 -27.32 4.75
CA GLN A 167 5.71 -28.33 5.79
C GLN A 167 4.33 -28.18 6.46
N LEU A 168 3.92 -26.95 6.77
CA LEU A 168 2.61 -26.66 7.36
C LEU A 168 1.46 -26.98 6.40
N LEU A 169 1.59 -26.63 5.11
CA LEU A 169 0.61 -26.96 4.08
C LEU A 169 0.55 -28.46 3.80
N ASN A 170 1.67 -29.19 3.91
CA ASN A 170 1.72 -30.63 3.75
C ASN A 170 0.94 -31.40 4.84
N ARG A 171 0.64 -30.77 5.98
CA ARG A 171 -0.24 -31.34 7.02
C ARG A 171 -1.72 -31.33 6.64
N ILE A 172 -2.11 -30.60 5.59
CA ILE A 172 -3.48 -30.64 5.05
C ILE A 172 -3.66 -31.96 4.28
N PRO A 173 -4.50 -32.90 4.73
CA PRO A 173 -4.55 -34.25 4.13
C PRO A 173 -5.05 -34.25 2.69
N ASP A 174 -6.00 -33.37 2.37
CA ASP A 174 -6.61 -33.28 1.05
C ASP A 174 -5.77 -32.39 0.12
N PRO A 175 -5.17 -32.94 -0.96
CA PRO A 175 -4.33 -32.19 -1.88
C PRO A 175 -5.11 -31.10 -2.63
N ARG A 176 -6.41 -31.27 -2.85
CA ARG A 176 -7.24 -30.27 -3.55
C ARG A 176 -7.60 -29.11 -2.62
N LYS A 177 -7.83 -29.38 -1.33
CA LYS A 177 -8.00 -28.32 -0.31
C LYS A 177 -6.69 -27.56 -0.06
N ARG A 178 -5.56 -28.26 -0.06
CA ARG A 178 -4.21 -27.67 0.03
C ARG A 178 -3.96 -26.71 -1.12
N GLU A 179 -4.26 -27.13 -2.35
CA GLU A 179 -4.10 -26.30 -3.54
C GLU A 179 -5.08 -25.11 -3.55
N ALA A 180 -6.33 -25.31 -3.14
CA ALA A 180 -7.31 -24.21 -2.97
C ALA A 180 -6.81 -23.15 -1.99
N PHE A 181 -6.22 -23.58 -0.88
CA PHE A 181 -5.66 -22.69 0.12
C PHE A 181 -4.39 -21.98 -0.37
N ARG A 182 -3.54 -22.67 -1.15
CA ARG A 182 -2.36 -22.07 -1.80
C ARG A 182 -2.76 -20.95 -2.75
N LEU A 183 -3.74 -21.19 -3.62
CA LEU A 183 -4.28 -20.17 -4.55
C LEU A 183 -4.89 -18.99 -3.80
N HIS A 184 -5.56 -19.24 -2.67
CA HIS A 184 -6.08 -18.19 -1.80
C HIS A 184 -4.97 -17.32 -1.20
N MET A 185 -3.86 -17.93 -0.77
CA MET A 185 -2.67 -17.20 -0.26
C MET A 185 -2.02 -16.33 -1.34
N HIS A 186 -2.08 -16.75 -2.61
CA HIS A 186 -1.63 -15.96 -3.76
C HIS A 186 -2.63 -14.86 -4.20
N GLY A 187 -3.73 -14.68 -3.47
CA GLY A 187 -4.72 -13.62 -3.75
C GLY A 187 -5.71 -13.95 -4.87
N CYS A 188 -5.80 -15.20 -5.31
CA CYS A 188 -6.79 -15.61 -6.30
C CYS A 188 -8.23 -15.51 -5.75
N PRO A 189 -9.19 -14.96 -6.51
CA PRO A 189 -10.57 -14.82 -6.07
C PRO A 189 -11.29 -16.18 -6.03
N LEU A 190 -12.27 -16.33 -5.12
CA LEU A 190 -13.03 -17.57 -4.92
C LEU A 190 -13.97 -17.90 -6.09
N GLY A 191 -14.55 -16.87 -6.71
CA GLY A 191 -15.43 -16.98 -7.86
C GLY A 191 -14.95 -16.08 -9.00
N PRO A 192 -15.53 -16.22 -10.20
CA PRO A 192 -15.10 -15.49 -11.37
C PRO A 192 -15.29 -13.98 -11.16
N GLY A 193 -14.19 -13.24 -11.30
CA GLY A 193 -14.15 -11.78 -11.42
C GLY A 193 -13.81 -11.39 -12.86
N ILE A 194 -14.10 -10.15 -13.25
CA ILE A 194 -13.81 -9.65 -14.60
C ILE A 194 -12.30 -9.81 -14.88
N GLY A 195 -11.95 -10.67 -15.84
CA GLY A 195 -10.57 -10.85 -16.33
C GLY A 195 -9.62 -11.66 -15.44
N THR A 196 -10.10 -12.36 -14.42
CA THR A 196 -9.25 -13.11 -13.48
C THR A 196 -9.70 -14.55 -13.30
N THR A 197 -8.79 -15.50 -13.49
CA THR A 197 -9.02 -16.93 -13.20
C THR A 197 -9.29 -17.12 -11.71
N SER A 198 -10.41 -17.79 -11.40
CA SER A 198 -10.83 -18.03 -10.02
C SER A 198 -10.39 -19.40 -9.50
N ILE A 199 -10.33 -19.54 -8.17
CA ILE A 199 -10.00 -20.82 -7.50
C ILE A 199 -11.02 -21.90 -7.90
N ALA A 200 -12.30 -21.52 -7.99
CA ALA A 200 -13.38 -22.38 -8.46
C ALA A 200 -13.13 -22.92 -9.87
N GLU A 201 -12.69 -22.06 -10.77
CA GLU A 201 -12.39 -22.39 -12.17
C GLU A 201 -11.14 -23.26 -12.31
N GLN A 202 -10.07 -22.94 -11.58
CA GLN A 202 -8.82 -23.72 -11.57
C GLN A 202 -8.98 -25.13 -11.00
N LEU A 203 -9.85 -25.32 -10.02
CA LEU A 203 -10.06 -26.60 -9.36
C LEU A 203 -11.29 -27.37 -9.86
N GLY A 204 -12.09 -26.77 -10.75
CA GLY A 204 -13.31 -27.35 -11.28
C GLY A 204 -14.39 -27.56 -10.22
N ILE A 205 -14.50 -26.64 -9.26
CA ILE A 205 -15.43 -26.70 -8.12
C ILE A 205 -16.30 -25.44 -8.05
N SER A 206 -17.36 -25.47 -7.24
CA SER A 206 -18.16 -24.26 -7.00
C SER A 206 -17.40 -23.25 -6.12
N ALA A 207 -17.65 -21.95 -6.31
CA ALA A 207 -17.08 -20.90 -5.45
C ALA A 207 -17.45 -21.06 -3.97
N LYS A 208 -18.64 -21.62 -3.70
CA LYS A 208 -19.11 -21.98 -2.35
C LYS A 208 -18.22 -23.07 -1.76
N THR A 209 -17.98 -24.14 -2.51
CA THR A 209 -17.10 -25.26 -2.11
C THR A 209 -15.66 -24.79 -1.89
N ALA A 210 -15.13 -23.93 -2.76
CA ALA A 210 -13.80 -23.32 -2.57
C ALA A 210 -13.72 -22.52 -1.26
N GLY A 211 -14.76 -21.73 -0.96
CA GLY A 211 -14.86 -20.97 0.30
C GLY A 211 -14.93 -21.87 1.53
N GLU A 212 -15.72 -22.94 1.48
CA GLU A 212 -15.82 -23.94 2.55
C GLU A 212 -14.48 -24.64 2.80
N TRP A 213 -13.77 -25.06 1.74
CA TRP A 213 -12.46 -25.68 1.85
C TRP A 213 -11.41 -24.77 2.48
N ILE A 214 -11.42 -23.49 2.14
CA ILE A 214 -10.51 -22.50 2.75
C ILE A 214 -10.85 -22.27 4.21
N ALA A 215 -12.13 -22.20 4.58
CA ALA A 215 -12.55 -22.03 5.97
C ALA A 215 -12.18 -23.25 6.83
N GLU A 216 -12.40 -24.46 6.32
CA GLU A 216 -12.03 -25.72 6.96
C GLU A 216 -10.52 -25.84 7.15
N THR A 217 -9.74 -25.49 6.11
CA THR A 217 -8.28 -25.48 6.18
C THR A 217 -7.76 -24.47 7.21
N LYS A 218 -8.36 -23.27 7.29
CA LYS A 218 -8.03 -22.28 8.34
C LYS A 218 -8.34 -22.81 9.75
N ALA A 219 -9.45 -23.53 9.91
CA ALA A 219 -9.82 -24.12 11.18
C ALA A 219 -8.84 -25.23 11.60
N LEU A 220 -8.45 -26.11 10.68
CA LEU A 220 -7.45 -27.15 10.90
C LEU A 220 -6.09 -26.57 11.31
N LEU A 221 -5.59 -25.58 10.55
CA LEU A 221 -4.33 -24.91 10.88
C LEU A 221 -4.39 -24.19 12.23
N LYS A 222 -5.54 -23.63 12.60
CA LYS A 222 -5.75 -22.98 13.90
C LYS A 222 -5.73 -23.99 15.05
N ILE A 223 -6.29 -25.19 14.86
CA ILE A 223 -6.24 -26.27 15.85
C ILE A 223 -4.80 -26.76 16.02
N GLU A 224 -4.07 -26.97 14.91
CA GLU A 224 -2.70 -27.46 14.94
C GLU A 224 -1.73 -26.47 15.60
N ILE A 225 -1.87 -25.18 15.31
CA ILE A 225 -1.07 -24.11 15.95
C ILE A 225 -1.48 -23.93 17.42
N GLY A 226 -2.75 -24.21 17.77
CA GLY A 226 -3.24 -24.16 19.15
C GLY A 226 -2.83 -25.36 20.00
N ALA A 227 -2.73 -26.55 19.40
CA ALA A 227 -2.36 -27.80 20.08
C ALA A 227 -0.83 -27.92 20.33
N ALA A 228 -0.01 -27.14 19.64
CA ALA A 228 1.43 -27.03 19.91
C ALA A 228 1.77 -26.19 21.17
N HIS A 229 0.76 -25.73 21.91
CA HIS A 229 0.88 -24.84 23.07
C HIS A 229 0.28 -25.39 24.38
N ASP A 230 -0.14 -26.66 24.41
CA ASP A 230 -0.42 -27.44 25.63
C ASP A 230 0.66 -28.53 25.81
#